data_AF-A0AAD5GTP3-F1
#
_entry.id   AF-A0AAD5GTP3-F1
#
_cell.length_a   1.000
_cell.length_b   1.000
_cell.length_c   1.000
_cell.angle_alpha   90.00
_cell.angle_beta   90.00
_cell.angle_gamma   90.00
#
_symmetry.space_group_name_H-M   'P 1'
#
loop_
_entity.id
_entity.type
_entity.pdbx_description
1 polymer ?
#
loop_
_entity_poly.entity_id
_entity_poly.type
_entity_poly.pdbx_seq_one_letter_code
_entity_poly.pdbx_strand_id
1 'polypeptide(L)'
;MKQISFVLGFIFLLGRIIDTCSQSNPTSGFTRLPFNKSHYVNHKPYNVPLDQRYSFINGVHKLWVYSNDKPFRSDSPTKPRSEISINGYVYSSGVWQFEGYMYVPRGTSGVSLMQLFGGNPQATTLMDNDNVKVYINGDLKFEGRGRGGNEHYFKFGVYAQDQDSSCMESRWRDVKIFKK
;
A
#
# COMPACT_ATOMS: atom_id res chain seq x y z
N MET A 1 60.03 -52.03 4.03
CA MET A 1 58.54 -52.11 4.10
C MET A 1 58.01 -50.76 4.60
N LYS A 2 57.19 -50.11 3.76
CA LYS A 2 56.21 -49.03 4.00
C LYS A 2 56.63 -47.81 4.85
N GLN A 3 57.05 -46.75 4.15
CA GLN A 3 56.92 -45.36 4.60
C GLN A 3 55.43 -45.06 4.87
N ILE A 4 55.14 -44.51 6.05
CA ILE A 4 53.81 -44.09 6.48
C ILE A 4 53.70 -42.60 6.14
N SER A 5 52.85 -42.25 5.18
CA SER A 5 52.48 -40.85 4.92
C SER A 5 51.15 -40.56 5.62
N PHE A 6 51.19 -39.74 6.68
CA PHE A 6 50.02 -39.08 7.24
C PHE A 6 49.71 -37.84 6.40
N VAL A 7 48.62 -37.87 5.64
CA VAL A 7 48.04 -36.66 5.06
C VAL A 7 47.06 -36.11 6.10
N LEU A 8 47.44 -35.03 6.81
CA LEU A 8 46.49 -34.22 7.56
C LEU A 8 45.61 -33.46 6.57
N GLY A 9 44.42 -33.99 6.30
CA GLY A 9 43.37 -33.25 5.61
C GLY A 9 42.77 -32.19 6.53
N PHE A 10 43.14 -30.93 6.32
CA PHE A 10 42.43 -29.78 6.89
C PHE A 10 41.06 -29.66 6.18
N ILE A 11 40.01 -30.19 6.80
CA ILE A 11 38.64 -29.92 6.37
C ILE A 11 38.29 -28.52 6.87
N PHE A 12 38.39 -27.52 5.98
CA PHE A 12 37.72 -26.24 6.18
C PHE A 12 36.20 -26.48 6.07
N LEU A 13 35.54 -26.74 7.20
CA LEU A 13 34.11 -26.50 7.30
C LEU A 13 33.91 -24.99 7.18
N LEU A 14 33.63 -24.52 5.96
CA LEU A 14 32.94 -23.25 5.75
C LEU A 14 31.55 -23.41 6.38
N GLY A 15 31.46 -23.15 7.68
CA GLY A 15 30.19 -22.89 8.33
C GLY A 15 29.55 -21.73 7.60
N ARG A 16 28.53 -22.03 6.79
CA ARG A 16 27.61 -20.98 6.34
C ARG A 16 26.96 -20.46 7.61
N ILE A 17 27.41 -19.30 8.09
CA ILE A 17 26.59 -18.46 8.94
C ILE A 17 25.40 -18.11 8.05
N ILE A 18 24.33 -18.88 8.16
CA ILE A 18 23.04 -18.45 7.68
C ILE A 18 22.65 -17.39 8.69
N ASP A 19 23.02 -16.15 8.40
CA ASP A 19 22.54 -14.99 9.12
C ASP A 19 21.07 -14.83 8.75
N THR A 20 20.21 -15.70 9.31
CA THR A 20 18.79 -15.46 9.32
C THR A 20 18.58 -14.32 10.30
N CYS A 21 18.76 -13.09 9.82
CA CYS A 21 17.98 -11.99 10.34
C CYS A 21 16.55 -12.50 10.34
N SER A 22 16.02 -12.81 11.53
CA SER A 22 14.60 -13.10 11.68
C SER A 22 13.92 -11.84 11.20
N GLN A 23 13.39 -11.88 9.97
CA GLN A 23 12.60 -10.79 9.44
C GLN A 23 11.44 -10.66 10.40
N SER A 24 11.55 -9.67 11.29
CA SER A 24 10.56 -9.45 12.33
C SER A 24 9.23 -9.33 11.61
N ASN A 25 8.26 -10.15 12.02
CA ASN A 25 6.94 -10.14 11.39
C ASN A 25 6.45 -8.67 11.40
N PRO A 26 6.20 -8.04 10.24
CA PRO A 26 5.87 -6.61 10.19
C PRO A 26 4.58 -6.28 10.96
N THR A 27 3.74 -7.29 11.23
CA THR A 27 2.51 -7.17 12.02
C THR A 27 2.70 -7.52 13.52
N SER A 28 3.93 -7.70 13.99
CA SER A 28 4.20 -8.07 15.39
C SER A 28 3.71 -6.99 16.37
N GLY A 29 2.82 -7.39 17.28
CA GLY A 29 2.19 -6.50 18.27
C GLY A 29 1.04 -5.65 17.72
N PHE A 30 0.62 -5.87 16.47
CA PHE A 30 -0.56 -5.22 15.90
C PHE A 30 -1.83 -6.07 16.12
N THR A 31 -2.95 -5.39 16.30
CA THR A 31 -4.29 -6.00 16.30
C THR A 31 -4.93 -5.81 14.93
N ARG A 32 -5.37 -6.90 14.28
CA ARG A 32 -6.12 -6.85 13.02
C ARG A 32 -7.54 -6.34 13.27
N LEU A 33 -7.96 -5.35 12.49
CA LEU A 33 -9.31 -4.80 12.54
C LEU A 33 -10.21 -5.46 11.48
N PRO A 34 -11.54 -5.54 11.70
CA PRO A 34 -12.46 -6.00 10.67
C PRO A 34 -12.38 -5.07 9.44
N PHE A 35 -12.58 -5.60 8.24
CA PHE A 35 -12.61 -4.76 7.04
C PHE A 35 -13.70 -5.26 6.10
N ASN A 36 -14.73 -4.45 5.94
CA ASN A 36 -15.88 -4.73 5.08
C ASN A 36 -16.44 -3.40 4.54
N LYS A 37 -17.50 -3.47 3.74
CA LYS A 37 -18.08 -2.33 3.04
C LYS A 37 -18.51 -1.17 3.94
N SER A 38 -18.85 -1.39 5.22
CA SER A 38 -19.23 -0.31 6.14
C SER A 38 -18.07 0.60 6.54
N HIS A 39 -16.83 0.14 6.36
CA HIS A 39 -15.63 0.89 6.80
C HIS A 39 -15.04 1.78 5.72
N TYR A 40 -15.61 1.79 4.51
CA TYR A 40 -15.04 2.55 3.41
C TYR A 40 -16.06 3.11 2.42
N VAL A 41 -15.67 4.19 1.75
CA VAL A 41 -16.44 4.85 0.70
C VAL A 41 -15.66 4.73 -0.61
N ASN A 42 -16.38 4.61 -1.73
CA ASN A 42 -15.78 4.65 -3.06
C ASN A 42 -15.81 6.08 -3.60
N HIS A 43 -14.64 6.62 -3.90
CA HIS A 43 -14.51 7.77 -4.79
C HIS A 43 -14.53 7.28 -6.24
N LYS A 44 -15.23 8.04 -7.09
CA LYS A 44 -15.41 7.79 -8.53
C LYS A 44 -15.58 9.13 -9.25
N PRO A 45 -15.42 9.22 -10.57
CA PRO A 45 -15.85 10.40 -11.32
C PRO A 45 -17.30 10.78 -10.99
N TYR A 46 -17.58 12.07 -10.77
CA TYR A 46 -18.90 12.50 -10.28
C TYR A 46 -20.03 12.11 -11.25
N ASN A 47 -19.75 12.11 -12.56
CA ASN A 47 -20.70 11.86 -13.64
C ASN A 47 -20.76 10.39 -14.13
N VAL A 48 -20.02 9.47 -13.50
CA VAL A 48 -19.97 8.06 -13.91
C VAL A 48 -20.56 7.17 -12.80
N PRO A 49 -21.42 6.19 -13.09
CA PRO A 49 -21.89 5.21 -12.09
C PRO A 49 -20.74 4.43 -11.43
N LEU A 50 -20.95 3.95 -10.19
CA LEU A 50 -19.89 3.26 -9.44
C LEU A 50 -19.40 1.98 -10.11
N ASP A 51 -20.33 1.15 -10.59
CA ASP A 51 -20.09 -0.14 -11.25
C ASP A 51 -19.31 -0.01 -12.58
N GLN A 52 -19.27 1.19 -13.16
CA GLN A 52 -18.46 1.48 -14.34
C GLN A 52 -17.00 1.82 -14.01
N ARG A 53 -16.62 1.99 -12.74
CA ARG A 53 -15.23 2.32 -12.32
C ARG A 53 -14.75 1.49 -11.13
N TYR A 54 -15.59 0.63 -10.60
CA TYR A 54 -15.32 -0.24 -9.46
C TYR A 54 -16.08 -1.55 -9.57
N SER A 55 -15.44 -2.66 -9.19
CA SER A 55 -16.13 -3.92 -8.88
C SER A 55 -15.46 -4.64 -7.71
N PHE A 56 -16.22 -5.47 -7.02
CA PHE A 56 -15.73 -6.39 -6.00
C PHE A 56 -16.22 -7.79 -6.30
N ILE A 57 -15.35 -8.61 -6.90
CA ILE A 57 -15.69 -9.94 -7.38
C ILE A 57 -14.62 -10.91 -6.87
N ASN A 58 -15.04 -12.02 -6.27
CA ASN A 58 -14.15 -13.07 -5.75
C ASN A 58 -13.03 -12.54 -4.82
N GLY A 59 -13.38 -11.59 -3.94
CA GLY A 59 -12.44 -10.99 -2.99
C GLY A 59 -11.45 -9.99 -3.59
N VAL A 60 -11.63 -9.59 -4.86
CA VAL A 60 -10.76 -8.62 -5.55
C VAL A 60 -11.51 -7.31 -5.76
N HIS A 61 -10.98 -6.23 -5.19
CA HIS A 61 -11.36 -4.87 -5.55
C HIS A 61 -10.66 -4.49 -6.86
N LYS A 62 -11.42 -4.32 -7.94
CA LYS A 62 -10.94 -3.76 -9.20
C LYS A 62 -11.36 -2.31 -9.27
N LEU A 63 -10.42 -1.40 -9.47
CA LEU A 63 -10.64 0.04 -9.59
C LEU A 63 -9.99 0.53 -10.88
N TRP A 64 -10.69 1.30 -11.69
CA TRP A 64 -10.13 1.87 -12.91
C TRP A 64 -10.71 3.24 -13.22
N VAL A 65 -9.95 4.05 -13.97
CA VAL A 65 -10.39 5.31 -14.58
C VAL A 65 -9.75 5.47 -15.95
N TYR A 66 -10.36 6.30 -16.79
CA TYR A 66 -9.76 6.78 -18.03
C TYR A 66 -9.23 8.21 -17.84
N SER A 67 -8.20 8.59 -18.60
CA SER A 67 -7.60 9.93 -18.49
C SER A 67 -8.59 11.07 -18.81
N ASN A 68 -9.64 10.79 -19.59
CA ASN A 68 -10.70 11.74 -19.93
C ASN A 68 -11.93 11.69 -19.02
N ASP A 69 -11.92 10.87 -17.96
CA ASP A 69 -12.95 10.90 -16.94
C ASP A 69 -13.00 12.27 -16.25
N LYS A 70 -14.05 12.50 -15.47
CA LYS A 70 -14.17 13.71 -14.65
C LYS A 70 -13.57 13.51 -13.25
N PRO A 71 -13.24 14.60 -12.54
CA PRO A 71 -12.83 14.53 -11.14
C PRO A 71 -13.87 13.86 -10.23
N PHE A 72 -13.49 13.58 -8.98
CA PHE A 72 -14.42 13.07 -7.98
C PHE A 72 -15.57 14.05 -7.65
N ARG A 73 -15.32 15.35 -7.76
CA ARG A 73 -16.31 16.42 -7.56
C ARG A 73 -16.40 17.31 -8.79
N SER A 74 -17.59 17.85 -9.07
CA SER A 74 -17.84 18.70 -10.23
C SER A 74 -17.14 20.06 -10.17
N ASP A 75 -16.83 20.53 -8.97
CA ASP A 75 -16.18 21.81 -8.69
C ASP A 75 -14.67 21.70 -8.45
N SER A 76 -14.07 20.52 -8.70
CA SER A 76 -12.66 20.27 -8.43
C SER A 76 -11.83 20.27 -9.71
N PRO A 77 -10.65 20.93 -9.74
CA PRO A 77 -9.73 20.85 -10.88
C PRO A 77 -8.86 19.57 -10.85
N THR A 78 -9.07 18.67 -9.90
CA THR A 78 -8.22 17.49 -9.73
C THR A 78 -8.43 16.46 -10.85
N LYS A 79 -7.41 15.63 -11.07
CA LYS A 79 -7.50 14.53 -12.03
C LYS A 79 -8.50 13.43 -11.59
N PRO A 80 -8.96 12.57 -12.51
CA PRO A 80 -9.90 11.49 -12.21
C PRO A 80 -9.36 10.46 -11.23
N ARG A 81 -10.26 9.83 -10.47
CA ARG A 81 -9.91 8.78 -9.51
C ARG A 81 -11.01 7.75 -9.36
N SER A 82 -10.60 6.51 -9.12
CA SER A 82 -11.42 5.44 -8.55
C SER A 82 -10.64 4.89 -7.37
N GLU A 83 -11.07 5.26 -6.17
CA GLU A 83 -10.37 4.95 -4.93
C GLU A 83 -11.33 4.46 -3.85
N ILE A 84 -10.86 3.58 -2.99
CA ILE A 84 -11.48 3.26 -1.71
C ILE A 84 -10.86 4.18 -0.65
N SER A 85 -11.72 4.88 0.08
CA SER A 85 -11.38 5.76 1.21
C SER A 85 -11.81 5.11 2.51
N ILE A 86 -10.88 4.72 3.38
CA ILE A 86 -11.15 3.94 4.60
C ILE A 86 -11.51 4.86 5.77
N ASN A 87 -12.66 5.52 5.67
CA ASN A 87 -13.10 6.51 6.66
C ASN A 87 -13.63 5.87 7.95
N GLY A 88 -13.85 4.55 7.98
CA GLY A 88 -14.22 3.82 9.20
C GLY A 88 -13.07 3.67 10.21
N TYR A 89 -11.85 4.06 9.84
CA TYR A 89 -10.64 3.98 10.66
C TYR A 89 -9.83 5.27 10.61
N VAL A 90 -10.49 6.41 10.80
CA VAL A 90 -9.79 7.68 10.99
C VAL A 90 -9.04 7.64 12.33
N TYR A 91 -7.79 8.10 12.34
CA TYR A 91 -6.94 8.04 13.53
C TYR A 91 -6.08 9.29 13.72
N SER A 92 -5.84 9.64 14.98
CA SER A 92 -5.02 10.77 15.40
C SER A 92 -3.81 10.35 16.24
N SER A 93 -3.61 9.05 16.45
CA SER A 93 -2.54 8.51 17.30
C SER A 93 -2.39 7.01 17.10
N GLY A 94 -1.30 6.46 17.65
CA GLY A 94 -0.94 5.05 17.55
C GLY A 94 -0.25 4.72 16.22
N VAL A 95 0.17 3.47 16.07
CA VAL A 95 0.78 2.99 14.83
C VAL A 95 -0.28 2.22 14.05
N TRP A 96 -0.50 2.63 12.80
CA TRP A 96 -1.50 2.05 11.92
C TRP A 96 -0.86 1.45 10.70
N GLN A 97 -1.35 0.29 10.29
CA GLN A 97 -0.84 -0.44 9.14
C GLN A 97 -1.98 -0.78 8.18
N PHE A 98 -1.71 -0.58 6.89
CA PHE A 98 -2.44 -1.16 5.78
C PHE A 98 -1.61 -2.28 5.16
N GLU A 99 -2.22 -3.41 4.86
CA GLU A 99 -1.63 -4.50 4.11
C GLU A 99 -2.59 -4.97 3.02
N GLY A 100 -2.08 -5.37 1.86
CA GLY A 100 -2.87 -6.01 0.82
C GLY A 100 -2.02 -6.45 -0.38
N TYR A 101 -2.53 -7.40 -1.17
CA TYR A 101 -1.90 -7.77 -2.43
C TYR A 101 -2.41 -6.89 -3.55
N MET A 102 -1.50 -6.24 -4.25
CA MET A 102 -1.79 -5.35 -5.36
C MET A 102 -1.33 -5.94 -6.69
N TYR A 103 -2.14 -5.78 -7.73
CA TYR A 103 -1.77 -6.01 -9.12
C TYR A 103 -2.11 -4.77 -9.95
N VAL A 104 -1.16 -4.33 -10.77
CA VAL A 104 -1.30 -3.19 -11.68
C VAL A 104 -1.14 -3.71 -13.11
N PRO A 105 -2.18 -3.65 -13.96
CA PRO A 105 -2.07 -4.09 -15.34
C PRO A 105 -1.02 -3.30 -16.13
N ARG A 106 -0.35 -3.99 -17.06
CA ARG A 106 0.60 -3.38 -17.99
C ARG A 106 -0.05 -2.22 -18.75
N GLY A 107 0.69 -1.13 -18.93
CA GLY A 107 0.21 0.07 -19.61
C GLY A 107 -0.39 1.12 -18.67
N THR A 108 -0.53 0.81 -17.37
CA THR A 108 -0.86 1.82 -16.36
C THR A 108 0.38 2.68 -16.05
N SER A 109 0.28 3.99 -16.22
CA SER A 109 1.32 4.97 -15.85
C SER A 109 0.70 6.22 -15.22
N GLY A 110 1.53 7.06 -14.58
CA GLY A 110 1.10 8.34 -14.02
C GLY A 110 -0.06 8.21 -13.03
N VAL A 111 0.08 7.33 -12.03
CA VAL A 111 -0.99 7.03 -11.09
C VAL A 111 -0.48 6.95 -9.66
N SER A 112 -1.27 7.47 -8.71
CA SER A 112 -1.13 7.16 -7.29
C SER A 112 -2.03 5.98 -6.94
N LEU A 113 -1.42 4.93 -6.37
CA LEU A 113 -2.10 3.67 -6.03
C LEU A 113 -2.55 3.61 -4.58
N MET A 114 -1.82 4.30 -3.71
CA MET A 114 -1.98 4.29 -2.26
C MET A 114 -1.67 5.68 -1.73
N GLN A 115 -2.50 6.17 -0.82
CA GLN A 115 -2.31 7.43 -0.13
C GLN A 115 -2.60 7.26 1.35
N LEU A 116 -1.88 8.01 2.17
CA LEU A 116 -2.27 8.29 3.55
C LEU A 116 -2.69 9.77 3.61
N PHE A 117 -3.99 9.99 3.76
CA PHE A 117 -4.59 11.32 3.75
C PHE A 117 -4.69 11.84 5.18
N GLY A 118 -4.53 13.14 5.42
CA GLY A 118 -4.77 13.72 6.73
C GLY A 118 -5.11 15.21 6.71
N GLY A 119 -5.92 15.67 7.66
CA GLY A 119 -6.67 16.93 7.59
C GLY A 119 -5.83 18.24 7.59
N ASN A 120 -6.15 19.10 6.61
CA ASN A 120 -5.99 20.56 6.45
C ASN A 120 -4.64 21.23 6.89
N PRO A 121 -3.87 21.88 5.98
CA PRO A 121 -4.22 22.21 4.59
C PRO A 121 -3.74 21.23 3.52
N GLN A 122 -3.08 20.12 3.87
CA GLN A 122 -2.48 19.25 2.85
C GLN A 122 -3.32 17.99 2.56
N ALA A 123 -3.35 17.60 1.28
CA ALA A 123 -4.06 16.42 0.78
C ALA A 123 -3.30 15.10 1.04
N THR A 124 -2.15 15.16 1.70
CA THR A 124 -1.34 14.02 2.13
C THR A 124 -0.57 14.50 3.34
N THR A 125 -1.03 14.09 4.50
CA THR A 125 -0.52 14.55 5.80
C THR A 125 -0.48 13.32 6.69
N LEU A 126 0.53 13.19 7.55
CA LEU A 126 0.85 12.00 8.38
C LEU A 126 1.23 12.51 9.80
N MET A 127 0.76 11.88 10.88
CA MET A 127 0.89 12.38 12.27
C MET A 127 2.20 12.04 12.98
N ASP A 128 2.40 12.81 14.06
CA ASP A 128 3.50 12.89 15.04
C ASP A 128 4.16 11.55 15.44
N ASN A 129 5.50 11.57 15.57
CA ASN A 129 6.49 10.48 15.40
C ASN A 129 6.78 10.02 13.96
N ASP A 130 6.10 10.60 12.95
CA ASP A 130 6.59 10.95 11.62
C ASP A 130 7.46 9.91 10.90
N ASN A 131 7.06 8.64 10.85
CA ASN A 131 7.72 7.68 9.96
C ASN A 131 6.69 6.85 9.22
N VAL A 132 6.58 7.08 7.92
CA VAL A 132 5.90 6.16 7.02
C VAL A 132 6.93 5.22 6.45
N LYS A 133 6.64 3.92 6.58
CA LYS A 133 7.42 2.87 5.97
C LYS A 133 6.57 2.19 4.91
N VAL A 134 7.13 2.03 3.72
CA VAL A 134 6.51 1.25 2.64
C VAL A 134 7.32 0.00 2.43
N TYR A 135 6.67 -1.14 2.58
CA TYR A 135 7.26 -2.44 2.30
C TYR A 135 6.65 -3.00 1.03
N ILE A 136 7.48 -3.59 0.17
CA ILE A 136 7.04 -4.35 -1.00
C ILE A 136 7.67 -5.73 -0.89
N ASN A 137 6.82 -6.77 -0.85
CA ASN A 137 7.24 -8.16 -0.67
C ASN A 137 8.12 -8.38 0.58
N GLY A 138 7.84 -7.66 1.67
CA GLY A 138 8.59 -7.74 2.93
C GLY A 138 9.83 -6.85 2.99
N ASP A 139 10.29 -6.31 1.86
CA ASP A 139 11.44 -5.42 1.83
C ASP A 139 11.03 -3.97 2.05
N LEU A 140 11.74 -3.24 2.91
CA LEU A 140 11.58 -1.79 3.04
C LEU A 140 12.01 -1.11 1.73
N LYS A 141 11.10 -0.34 1.12
CA LYS A 141 11.36 0.44 -0.10
C LYS A 141 11.36 1.94 0.13
N PHE A 142 10.70 2.40 1.18
CA PHE A 142 10.65 3.82 1.53
C PHE A 142 10.51 3.98 3.03
N GLU A 143 11.25 4.94 3.58
CA GLU A 143 11.07 5.47 4.92
C GLU A 143 11.16 6.99 4.84
N GLY A 144 10.19 7.69 5.41
CA GLY A 144 10.15 9.13 5.32
C GLY A 144 9.20 9.76 6.32
N ARG A 145 9.40 11.06 6.55
CA ARG A 145 8.63 11.81 7.54
C ARG A 145 7.27 12.23 7.04
N GLY A 146 6.35 12.31 8.00
CA GLY A 146 5.07 12.95 7.86
C GLY A 146 5.15 14.43 7.56
N ARG A 147 4.00 15.00 7.19
CA ARG A 147 3.83 16.45 7.02
C ARG A 147 2.88 17.04 8.08
N GLY A 148 2.63 16.32 9.18
CA GLY A 148 1.69 16.70 10.25
C GLY A 148 0.24 16.29 9.98
N GLY A 149 -0.73 17.05 10.51
CA GLY A 149 -2.17 16.77 10.41
C GLY A 149 -2.73 16.17 11.69
N ASN A 150 -4.03 16.41 11.95
CA ASN A 150 -4.67 16.02 13.21
C ASN A 150 -5.37 14.66 13.15
N GLU A 151 -5.66 14.18 11.95
CA GLU A 151 -6.42 12.98 11.69
C GLU A 151 -6.00 12.40 10.34
N HIS A 152 -5.94 11.07 10.26
CA HIS A 152 -5.43 10.33 9.11
C HIS A 152 -6.31 9.15 8.72
N TYR A 153 -6.31 8.80 7.44
CA TYR A 153 -6.96 7.59 6.93
C TYR A 153 -6.31 7.11 5.62
N PHE A 154 -6.37 5.80 5.40
CA PHE A 154 -5.81 5.19 4.19
C PHE A 154 -6.76 5.32 3.00
N LYS A 155 -6.17 5.50 1.81
CA LYS A 155 -6.87 5.41 0.53
C LYS A 155 -6.08 4.52 -0.42
N PHE A 156 -6.76 3.68 -1.19
CA PHE A 156 -6.12 2.86 -2.21
C PHE A 156 -6.98 2.76 -3.47
N GLY A 157 -6.36 2.56 -4.62
CA GLY A 157 -7.06 2.47 -5.90
C GLY A 157 -6.23 3.01 -7.05
N VAL A 158 -6.83 3.90 -7.83
CA VAL A 158 -6.16 4.66 -8.88
C VAL A 158 -6.57 6.12 -8.78
N TYR A 159 -5.60 6.99 -8.60
CA TYR A 159 -5.78 8.43 -8.76
C TYR A 159 -4.79 8.91 -9.82
N ALA A 160 -5.32 9.36 -10.97
CA ALA A 160 -4.51 9.84 -12.08
C ALA A 160 -3.62 11.01 -11.64
N GLN A 161 -2.38 11.00 -12.10
CA GLN A 161 -1.34 12.00 -11.86
C GLN A 161 -0.78 12.47 -13.22
N ASP A 162 0.32 13.20 -13.22
CA ASP A 162 0.99 13.61 -14.45
C ASP A 162 1.52 12.38 -15.23
N GLN A 163 1.50 12.48 -16.57
CA GLN A 163 1.88 11.39 -17.47
C GLN A 163 1.00 10.13 -17.31
N ASP A 164 -0.30 10.35 -17.07
CA ASP A 164 -1.31 9.30 -16.97
C ASP A 164 -1.52 8.58 -18.31
N SER A 165 -1.67 7.27 -18.22
CA SER A 165 -2.07 6.44 -19.37
C SER A 165 -3.54 6.66 -19.71
N SER A 166 -3.97 6.23 -20.90
CA SER A 166 -5.38 6.34 -21.31
C SER A 166 -6.34 5.62 -20.37
N CYS A 167 -5.90 4.49 -19.81
CA CYS A 167 -6.59 3.72 -18.78
C CYS A 167 -5.61 3.42 -17.65
N MET A 168 -6.03 3.65 -16.42
CA MET A 168 -5.29 3.28 -15.21
C MET A 168 -6.15 2.32 -14.40
N GLU A 169 -5.59 1.18 -14.04
CA GLU A 169 -6.30 0.17 -13.27
C GLU A 169 -5.43 -0.35 -12.13
N SER A 170 -6.06 -0.69 -11.02
CA SER A 170 -5.44 -1.48 -9.96
C SER A 170 -6.42 -2.53 -9.43
N ARG A 171 -5.84 -3.65 -8.97
CA ARG A 171 -6.58 -4.76 -8.37
C ARG A 171 -5.98 -5.06 -7.01
N TRP A 172 -6.84 -5.16 -6.00
CA TRP A 172 -6.44 -5.37 -4.62
C TRP A 172 -7.19 -6.55 -4.02
N ARG A 173 -6.50 -7.43 -3.31
CA ARG A 173 -7.10 -8.54 -2.57
C ARG A 173 -6.47 -8.67 -1.18
N ASP A 174 -7.21 -9.31 -0.28
CA ASP A 174 -6.79 -9.54 1.11
C ASP A 174 -6.33 -8.25 1.81
N VAL A 175 -7.13 -7.18 1.66
CA VAL A 175 -6.87 -5.90 2.32
C VAL A 175 -7.12 -6.02 3.82
N LYS A 176 -6.14 -5.61 4.62
CA LYS A 176 -6.17 -5.66 6.09
C LYS A 176 -5.73 -4.33 6.66
N ILE A 177 -6.38 -3.97 7.76
CA ILE A 177 -6.03 -2.81 8.58
C ILE A 177 -5.63 -3.31 9.95
N PHE A 178 -4.57 -2.73 10.49
CA PHE A 178 -4.10 -3.04 11.82
C PHE A 178 -3.80 -1.77 12.62
N LYS A 179 -3.88 -1.91 13.95
CA LYS A 179 -3.55 -0.86 14.91
C LYS A 179 -2.65 -1.41 16.03
N LYS A 180 -1.74 -0.59 16.50
CA LYS A 180 -0.91 -0.78 17.70
C LYS A 180 -0.95 0.46 18.57
#